data_AF-A0A1F5WFW1-F1
#
_entry.id   AF-A0A1F5WFW1-F1
#
_cell.length_a   1.000
_cell.length_b   1.000
_cell.length_c   1.000
_cell.angle_alpha   90.00
_cell.angle_beta   90.00
_cell.angle_gamma   90.00
#
_symmetry.space_group_name_H-M   'P 1'
#
loop_
_entity.id
_entity.type
_entity.pdbx_description
1 polymer ?
#
loop_
_entity_poly.entity_id
_entity_poly.type
_entity_poly.pdbx_seq_one_letter_code
_entity_poly.pdbx_strand_id
1 'polypeptide(L)'
;MYLAFWREKNSRVDSIIFIIKFNKNIKYMMKTLKYKAIGAGLLLLPMVASAQATETFFEKVQSLINSSIGLLLGIATLVFLVGVIQFVIAGGDEKKVAGAKTFMLWGIIGLIVMVAAWGIVNLVVNTLGLDTTTVPSLPTFSTE
;
A
#
# COMPACT_ATOMS: atom_id res chain seq x y z
N MET A 1 -67.19 -0.82 -47.01
CA MET A 1 -67.34 0.18 -45.92
C MET A 1 -67.36 -0.42 -44.50
N TYR A 2 -67.04 -1.72 -44.28
CA TYR A 2 -67.04 -2.33 -42.93
C TYR A 2 -65.65 -2.51 -42.29
N LEU A 3 -64.56 -2.41 -43.05
CA LEU A 3 -63.19 -2.65 -42.54
C LEU A 3 -62.56 -1.44 -41.84
N ALA A 4 -63.23 -0.29 -41.82
CA ALA A 4 -62.74 0.91 -41.14
C ALA A 4 -63.21 1.02 -39.67
N PHE A 5 -64.17 0.20 -39.24
CA PHE A 5 -64.79 0.33 -37.91
C PHE A 5 -63.96 -0.30 -36.78
N TRP A 6 -62.97 -1.15 -37.08
CA TRP A 6 -62.25 -1.91 -36.05
C TRP A 6 -60.88 -1.33 -35.65
N ARG A 7 -60.41 -0.23 -36.26
CA ARG A 7 -59.06 0.29 -36.00
C ARG A 7 -58.94 1.24 -34.80
N GLU A 8 -60.06 1.68 -34.22
CA GLU A 8 -60.06 2.73 -33.17
C GLU A 8 -60.09 2.17 -31.74
N LYS A 9 -60.51 0.91 -31.53
CA LYS A 9 -60.92 0.43 -30.19
C LYS A 9 -59.81 -0.20 -29.33
N ASN A 10 -58.54 -0.11 -29.74
CA ASN A 10 -57.44 -0.83 -29.09
C ASN A 10 -56.20 0.03 -28.74
N SER A 11 -56.27 1.36 -28.90
CA SER A 11 -55.14 2.28 -28.65
C SER A 11 -54.51 2.16 -27.25
N ARG A 12 -55.31 1.84 -26.22
CA ARG A 12 -54.87 1.73 -24.83
C ARG A 12 -54.17 0.42 -24.49
N VAL A 13 -54.50 -0.69 -25.15
CA VAL A 13 -53.88 -1.99 -24.87
C VAL A 13 -52.67 -2.25 -25.76
N ASP A 14 -52.66 -1.73 -26.98
CA ASP A 14 -51.47 -1.78 -27.85
C ASP A 14 -50.30 -0.98 -27.25
N SER A 15 -50.59 0.16 -26.61
CA SER A 15 -49.61 0.94 -25.84
C SER A 15 -49.11 0.20 -24.59
N ILE A 16 -49.96 -0.54 -23.88
CA ILE A 16 -49.54 -1.37 -22.73
C ILE A 16 -48.63 -2.53 -23.18
N ILE A 17 -48.97 -3.22 -24.26
CA ILE A 17 -48.13 -4.29 -24.81
C ILE A 17 -46.79 -3.74 -25.29
N PHE A 18 -46.78 -2.55 -25.89
CA PHE A 18 -45.56 -1.85 -26.27
C PHE A 18 -44.65 -1.56 -25.06
N ILE A 19 -45.21 -1.02 -23.98
CA ILE A 19 -44.47 -0.72 -22.74
C ILE A 19 -43.87 -1.99 -22.12
N ILE A 20 -44.64 -3.09 -22.07
CA ILE A 20 -44.16 -4.37 -21.52
C ILE A 20 -43.01 -4.94 -22.38
N LYS A 21 -43.17 -4.92 -23.71
CA LYS A 21 -42.15 -5.40 -24.64
C LYS A 21 -40.90 -4.52 -24.59
N PHE A 22 -41.05 -3.21 -24.45
CA PHE A 22 -39.97 -2.25 -24.31
C PHE A 22 -39.16 -2.49 -23.03
N ASN A 23 -39.81 -2.60 -21.86
CA ASN A 23 -39.14 -2.90 -20.58
C ASN A 23 -38.37 -4.22 -20.64
N LYS A 24 -39.01 -5.26 -21.18
CA LYS A 24 -38.36 -6.57 -21.39
C LYS A 24 -37.10 -6.44 -22.26
N ASN A 25 -37.15 -5.67 -23.34
CA ASN A 25 -35.99 -5.44 -24.22
C ASN A 25 -34.87 -4.65 -23.54
N ILE A 26 -35.19 -3.61 -22.75
CA ILE A 26 -34.21 -2.85 -21.95
C ILE A 26 -33.49 -3.77 -20.96
N LYS A 27 -34.23 -4.66 -20.29
CA LYS A 27 -33.64 -5.61 -19.34
C LYS A 27 -32.66 -6.58 -20.02
N TYR A 28 -32.96 -7.02 -21.25
CA TYR A 28 -32.04 -7.84 -22.04
C TYR A 28 -30.79 -7.07 -22.46
N MET A 29 -30.97 -5.86 -23.01
CA MET A 29 -29.83 -5.02 -23.42
C MET A 29 -28.91 -4.69 -22.24
N MET A 30 -29.46 -4.47 -21.04
CA MET A 30 -28.64 -4.21 -19.86
C MET A 30 -27.88 -5.45 -19.38
N LYS A 31 -28.47 -6.64 -19.47
CA LYS A 31 -27.78 -7.91 -19.19
C LYS A 31 -26.63 -8.13 -20.19
N THR A 32 -26.83 -7.76 -21.45
CA THR A 32 -25.81 -7.93 -22.48
C THR A 32 -24.62 -6.97 -22.34
N LEU A 33 -24.90 -5.73 -21.95
CA LEU A 33 -23.85 -4.75 -21.68
C LEU A 33 -22.98 -5.13 -20.48
N LYS A 34 -23.59 -5.63 -19.40
CA LYS A 34 -22.84 -6.06 -18.20
C LYS A 34 -21.85 -7.19 -18.51
N TYR A 35 -22.23 -8.21 -19.30
CA TYR A 35 -21.30 -9.30 -19.62
C TYR A 35 -20.13 -8.82 -20.50
N LYS A 36 -20.39 -7.91 -21.45
CA LYS A 36 -19.33 -7.33 -22.30
C LYS A 36 -18.39 -6.44 -21.50
N ALA A 37 -18.92 -5.66 -20.55
CA ALA A 37 -18.13 -4.81 -19.67
C ALA A 37 -17.19 -5.63 -18.76
N ILE A 38 -17.64 -6.78 -18.27
CA ILE A 38 -16.79 -7.72 -17.52
C ILE A 38 -15.67 -8.27 -18.42
N GLY A 39 -15.99 -8.64 -19.67
CA GLY A 39 -14.99 -9.11 -20.63
C GLY A 39 -13.93 -8.06 -20.98
N ALA A 40 -14.35 -6.80 -21.18
CA ALA A 40 -13.43 -5.68 -21.42
C ALA A 40 -12.62 -5.33 -20.15
N GLY A 41 -13.25 -5.37 -18.98
CA GLY A 41 -12.58 -5.16 -17.69
C GLY A 41 -11.48 -6.19 -17.42
N LEU A 42 -11.74 -7.48 -17.76
CA LEU A 42 -10.76 -8.57 -17.61
C LEU A 42 -9.51 -8.35 -18.47
N LEU A 43 -9.66 -7.77 -19.67
CA LEU A 43 -8.55 -7.45 -20.56
C LEU A 43 -7.73 -6.23 -20.11
N LEU A 44 -8.31 -5.35 -19.30
CA LEU A 44 -7.64 -4.17 -18.75
C LEU A 44 -7.02 -4.43 -17.36
N LEU A 45 -7.34 -5.55 -16.71
CA LEU A 45 -6.70 -5.98 -15.45
C LEU A 45 -5.16 -5.95 -15.50
N PRO A 46 -4.47 -6.48 -16.53
CA PRO A 46 -3.01 -6.44 -16.57
C PRO A 46 -2.46 -5.02 -16.68
N MET A 47 -3.22 -4.08 -17.24
CA MET A 47 -2.82 -2.67 -17.33
C MET A 47 -2.97 -1.96 -15.98
N VAL A 48 -4.02 -2.26 -15.20
CA VAL A 48 -4.20 -1.76 -13.83
C VAL A 48 -3.20 -2.39 -12.86
N ALA A 49 -2.93 -3.70 -12.99
CA ALA A 49 -1.91 -4.40 -12.20
C ALA A 49 -0.49 -3.85 -12.48
N SER A 50 -0.22 -3.45 -13.73
CA SER A 50 1.05 -2.81 -14.10
C SER A 50 1.12 -1.33 -13.72
N ALA A 51 0.00 -0.60 -13.68
CA ALA A 51 -0.05 0.78 -13.20
C ALA A 51 0.15 0.89 -11.67
N GLN A 52 -0.24 -0.14 -10.92
CA GLN A 52 0.03 -0.24 -9.49
C GLN A 52 1.53 -0.45 -9.16
N ALA A 53 2.36 -0.79 -10.15
CA ALA A 53 3.78 -1.04 -9.94
C ALA A 53 4.57 0.23 -9.57
N THR A 54 4.07 1.42 -9.91
CA THR A 54 4.81 2.68 -9.69
C THR A 54 4.68 3.19 -8.25
N GLU A 55 3.46 3.22 -7.69
CA GLU A 55 3.21 3.57 -6.28
C GLU A 55 3.84 2.52 -5.34
N THR A 56 3.75 1.23 -5.71
CA THR A 56 4.32 0.15 -4.89
C THR A 56 5.84 0.12 -4.87
N PHE A 57 6.54 0.77 -5.82
CA PHE A 57 8.00 0.84 -5.79
C PHE A 57 8.49 1.72 -4.63
N PHE A 58 7.91 2.92 -4.47
CA PHE A 58 8.28 3.83 -3.39
C PHE A 58 7.93 3.25 -2.01
N GLU A 59 6.74 2.65 -1.87
CA GLU A 59 6.35 1.97 -0.64
C GLU A 59 7.27 0.78 -0.31
N LYS A 60 7.65 -0.02 -1.31
CA LYS A 60 8.60 -1.13 -1.12
C LYS A 60 9.98 -0.66 -0.72
N VAL A 61 10.50 0.41 -1.34
CA VAL A 61 11.81 0.97 -1.00
C VAL A 61 11.79 1.52 0.43
N GLN A 62 10.75 2.26 0.80
CA GLN A 62 10.58 2.77 2.17
C GLN A 62 10.49 1.63 3.20
N SER A 63 9.72 0.58 2.88
CA SER A 63 9.62 -0.61 3.73
C SER A 63 10.94 -1.35 3.87
N LEU A 64 11.75 -1.43 2.81
CA LEU A 64 13.07 -2.07 2.83
C LEU A 64 14.07 -1.27 3.67
N ILE A 65 14.05 0.06 3.58
CA ILE A 65 14.90 0.94 4.38
C ILE A 65 14.56 0.81 5.87
N ASN A 66 13.28 0.90 6.23
CA ASN A 66 12.84 0.76 7.63
C ASN A 66 13.18 -0.63 8.21
N SER A 67 12.98 -1.69 7.44
CA SER A 67 13.31 -3.05 7.87
C SER A 67 14.83 -3.25 8.06
N SER A 68 15.62 -2.65 7.17
CA SER A 68 17.09 -2.72 7.22
C SER A 68 17.66 -2.05 8.47
N ILE A 69 17.08 -0.93 8.91
CA ILE A 69 17.49 -0.21 10.13
C ILE A 69 17.27 -1.07 11.38
N GLY A 70 16.09 -1.70 11.51
CA GLY A 70 15.80 -2.62 12.62
C GLY A 70 16.73 -3.84 12.63
N LEU A 71 17.04 -4.39 11.45
CA LEU A 71 17.97 -5.51 11.29
C LEU A 71 19.41 -5.12 11.69
N LEU A 72 19.90 -3.96 11.24
CA LEU A 72 21.21 -3.42 11.60
C LEU A 72 21.35 -3.20 13.10
N LEU A 73 20.29 -2.73 13.76
CA LEU A 73 20.27 -2.51 15.21
C LEU A 73 20.34 -3.84 16.00
N GLY A 74 19.65 -4.87 15.52
CA GLY A 74 19.73 -6.22 16.07
C GLY A 74 21.14 -6.82 15.96
N ILE A 75 21.76 -6.71 14.77
CA ILE A 75 23.13 -7.20 14.54
C ILE A 75 24.16 -6.40 15.35
N ALA A 76 24.02 -5.08 15.44
CA ALA A 76 24.91 -4.23 16.23
C ALA A 76 24.88 -4.59 17.73
N THR A 77 23.69 -4.88 18.26
CA THR A 77 23.51 -5.31 19.67
C THR A 77 24.18 -6.66 19.93
N LEU A 78 24.08 -7.61 18.98
CA LEU A 78 24.77 -8.91 19.06
C LEU A 78 26.29 -8.76 19.07
N VAL A 79 26.84 -7.95 18.15
CA VAL A 79 28.30 -7.71 18.09
C VAL A 79 28.80 -7.03 19.35
N PHE A 80 28.04 -6.08 19.89
CA PHE A 80 28.35 -5.44 21.16
C PHE A 80 28.39 -6.44 22.33
N LEU A 81 27.38 -7.32 22.44
CA LEU A 81 27.33 -8.38 23.45
C LEU A 81 28.56 -9.30 23.38
N VAL A 82 28.96 -9.73 22.17
CA VAL A 82 30.17 -10.56 21.98
C VAL A 82 31.43 -9.81 22.41
N GLY A 83 31.55 -8.51 22.11
CA GLY A 83 32.67 -7.69 22.54
C GLY A 83 32.78 -7.55 24.06
N VAL A 84 31.64 -7.39 24.75
CA VAL A 84 31.59 -7.33 26.22
C VAL A 84 31.97 -8.69 26.83
N ILE A 85 31.42 -9.78 26.29
CA ILE A 85 31.74 -11.15 26.76
C ILE A 85 33.24 -11.43 26.61
N GLN A 86 33.84 -11.10 25.47
CA GLN A 86 35.27 -11.28 25.22
C GLN A 86 36.14 -10.49 26.21
N PHE A 87 35.70 -9.29 26.61
CA PHE A 87 36.39 -8.47 27.61
C PHE A 87 36.33 -9.05 29.01
N VAL A 88 35.16 -9.57 29.42
CA VAL A 88 34.99 -10.19 30.73
C VAL A 88 35.83 -11.47 30.85
N ILE A 89 35.89 -12.29 29.79
CA ILE A 89 36.67 -13.54 29.78
C ILE A 89 38.19 -13.29 29.73
N ALA A 90 38.64 -12.13 29.22
CA ALA A 90 40.06 -11.81 29.13
C ALA A 90 40.77 -11.68 30.50
N GLY A 91 40.02 -11.40 31.58
CA GLY A 91 40.27 -11.86 32.95
C GLY A 91 41.63 -11.59 33.63
N GLY A 92 42.56 -10.84 33.04
CA GLY A 92 43.87 -10.52 33.63
C GLY A 92 45.10 -10.81 32.77
N ASP A 93 44.95 -11.38 31.58
CA ASP A 93 46.05 -11.55 30.62
C ASP A 93 46.26 -10.23 29.84
N GLU A 94 47.30 -9.45 30.16
CA GLU A 94 47.51 -8.08 29.64
C GLU A 94 47.39 -7.97 28.12
N LYS A 95 47.86 -8.98 27.38
CA LYS A 95 47.77 -8.99 25.91
C LYS A 95 46.32 -9.16 25.42
N LYS A 96 45.56 -10.04 26.07
CA LYS A 96 44.15 -10.27 25.72
C LYS A 96 43.26 -9.12 26.18
N VAL A 97 43.58 -8.50 27.32
CA VAL A 97 42.88 -7.33 27.84
C VAL A 97 43.07 -6.12 26.92
N ALA A 98 44.30 -5.86 26.44
CA ALA A 98 44.55 -4.77 25.50
C ALA A 98 43.79 -4.94 24.17
N GLY A 99 43.77 -6.16 23.63
CA GLY A 99 42.97 -6.50 22.45
C GLY A 99 41.47 -6.34 22.68
N ALA A 100 40.96 -6.86 23.81
CA ALA A 100 39.54 -6.79 24.14
C ALA A 100 39.05 -5.36 24.42
N LYS A 101 39.87 -4.51 25.06
CA LYS A 101 39.57 -3.07 25.24
C LYS A 101 39.40 -2.36 23.90
N THR A 102 40.32 -2.62 22.97
CA THR A 102 40.25 -2.04 21.63
C THR A 102 38.98 -2.50 20.92
N PHE A 103 38.67 -3.80 20.96
CA PHE A 103 37.47 -4.36 20.35
C PHE A 103 36.17 -3.79 20.97
N MET A 104 36.14 -3.59 22.28
CA MET A 104 35.01 -2.95 22.97
C MET A 104 34.82 -1.49 22.52
N LEU A 105 35.91 -0.73 22.40
CA LEU A 105 35.85 0.66 21.91
C LEU A 105 35.27 0.72 20.49
N TRP A 106 35.70 -0.18 19.60
CA TRP A 106 35.12 -0.28 18.25
C TRP A 106 33.63 -0.65 18.28
N GLY A 107 33.22 -1.54 19.18
CA GLY A 107 31.80 -1.88 19.39
C GLY A 107 30.96 -0.70 19.90
N ILE A 108 31.48 0.06 20.88
CA ILE A 108 30.82 1.25 21.42
C ILE A 108 30.70 2.35 20.37
N ILE A 109 31.76 2.62 19.62
CA ILE A 109 31.75 3.61 18.53
C ILE A 109 30.71 3.20 17.47
N GLY A 110 30.66 1.92 17.09
CA GLY A 110 29.66 1.40 16.16
C GLY A 110 28.21 1.59 16.64
N LEU A 111 27.94 1.34 17.92
CA LEU A 111 26.62 1.58 18.52
C LEU A 111 26.24 3.06 18.54
N ILE A 112 27.16 3.92 18.97
CA ILE A 112 26.91 5.37 19.05
C ILE A 112 26.59 5.92 17.66
N VAL A 113 27.35 5.54 16.62
CA VAL A 113 27.12 6.01 15.26
C VAL A 113 25.77 5.54 14.71
N MET A 114 25.40 4.27 14.93
CA MET A 114 24.11 3.73 14.48
C MET A 114 22.92 4.44 15.15
N VAL A 115 22.97 4.59 16.49
CA VAL A 115 21.91 5.26 17.25
C VAL A 115 21.84 6.76 16.89
N ALA A 116 22.99 7.41 16.70
CA ALA A 116 23.03 8.82 16.31
C ALA A 116 22.45 9.05 14.91
N ALA A 117 22.79 8.20 13.93
CA ALA A 117 22.24 8.31 12.58
C ALA A 117 20.71 8.19 12.58
N TRP A 118 20.15 7.17 13.25
CA TRP A 118 18.70 7.00 13.35
C TRP A 118 18.03 8.11 14.17
N GLY A 119 18.63 8.52 15.29
CA GLY A 119 18.14 9.59 16.14
C GLY A 119 18.07 10.93 15.41
N ILE A 120 19.08 11.27 14.61
CA ILE A 120 19.10 12.50 13.81
C ILE A 120 18.01 12.45 12.73
N VAL A 121 17.85 11.33 12.01
CA VAL A 121 16.79 11.20 10.99
C VAL A 121 15.41 11.39 11.63
N ASN A 122 15.15 10.73 12.76
CA ASN A 122 13.87 10.85 13.47
C ASN A 122 13.64 12.26 14.02
N LEU A 123 14.70 12.91 14.53
CA LEU A 123 14.65 14.30 14.97
C LEU A 123 14.26 15.23 13.83
N VAL A 124 14.87 15.07 12.65
CA VAL A 124 14.61 15.88 11.45
C VAL A 124 13.19 15.66 10.93
N VAL A 125 12.73 14.41 10.85
CA VAL A 125 11.35 14.08 10.43
C VAL A 125 10.33 14.75 11.35
N ASN A 126 10.52 14.64 12.66
CA ASN A 126 9.61 15.19 13.66
C ASN A 126 9.66 16.73 13.73
N THR A 127 10.83 17.34 13.53
CA THR A 127 10.97 18.81 13.51
C THR A 127 10.45 19.46 12.24
N LEU A 128 10.53 18.77 11.11
CA LEU A 128 9.99 19.22 9.83
C LEU A 128 8.52 18.82 9.61
N GLY A 129 7.92 18.07 10.54
CA GLY A 129 6.52 17.64 10.46
C GLY A 129 6.25 16.69 9.30
N LEU A 130 7.24 15.90 8.88
CA LEU A 130 7.12 14.98 7.74
C LEU A 130 6.36 13.68 8.07
N ASP A 131 5.87 13.56 9.32
CA ASP A 131 5.02 12.46 9.80
C ASP A 131 3.56 12.54 9.32
N THR A 132 3.24 13.41 8.35
CA THR A 132 1.89 13.53 7.79
C THR A 132 1.57 12.36 6.85
N THR A 133 1.28 11.20 7.46
CA THR A 133 0.50 10.10 6.86
C THR A 133 -0.99 10.44 6.74
N THR A 134 -1.38 11.69 6.99
CA THR A 134 -2.68 12.22 6.63
C THR A 134 -2.57 12.90 5.28
N VAL A 135 -2.73 12.14 4.20
CA VAL A 135 -3.16 12.76 2.94
C VAL A 135 -4.45 13.53 3.27
N PRO A 136 -4.52 14.85 3.03
CA PRO A 136 -5.75 15.59 3.26
C PRO A 136 -6.84 14.91 2.46
N SER A 137 -7.88 14.41 3.14
CA SER A 137 -9.03 13.83 2.47
C SER A 137 -9.55 14.87 1.50
N LEU A 138 -9.63 14.49 0.21
CA LEU A 138 -10.17 15.36 -0.82
C LEU A 138 -11.53 15.89 -0.35
N PRO A 139 -11.80 17.20 -0.47
CA PRO A 139 -13.08 17.75 -0.07
C PRO A 139 -14.18 17.03 -0.85
N THR A 140 -14.96 16.21 -0.16
CA THR A 140 -16.15 15.60 -0.73
C THR A 140 -17.29 16.60 -0.55
N PHE A 141 -17.90 17.00 -1.65
CA PHE A 141 -19.16 17.75 -1.58
C PHE A 141 -20.21 16.83 -1.00
N SER A 142 -20.61 17.06 0.25
CA SER A 142 -21.79 16.45 0.84
C SER A 142 -23.00 17.02 0.08
N THR A 143 -23.56 16.24 -0.83
CA THR A 143 -24.81 16.58 -1.52
C THR A 143 -25.95 16.41 -0.52
N GLU A 144 -26.41 17.52 0.05
CA GLU A 144 -27.72 17.62 0.73
C GLU A 144 -28.88 17.27 -0.21
#